data_AF-A0AAJ1BI85-F1
#
_entry.id   AF-A0AAJ1BI85-F1
#
_cell.length_a   1.000
_cell.length_b   1.000
_cell.length_c   1.000
_cell.angle_alpha   90.00
_cell.angle_beta   90.00
_cell.angle_gamma   90.00
#
_symmetry.space_group_name_H-M   'P 1'
#
loop_
_entity.id
_entity.type
_entity.pdbx_description
1 polymer ?
#
loop_
_entity_poly.entity_id
_entity_poly.type
_entity_poly.pdbx_seq_one_letter_code
_entity_poly.pdbx_strand_id
1 'polypeptide(L)'
;MTNDKHTQEEGDSLSMDMLEEAFLNKVDWLHVQETVKLLLLSMAQIELTLTDGDYNVTGLGQQFTDMASHLRQVNLHLANQPDTPKEIIKHGIMLETEIDKGVVAFQFYDRLSQRLQHVVTGLALTEELLCNEEKRLNGDEWSKIQKQIKSTYSLDCERKMFDLVLQGMPLHEALALYRDEHLYRKDDIELF
;
A
#
# COMPACT_ATOMS: atom_id res chain seq x y z
N MET A 1 15.88 55.73 57.58
CA MET A 1 15.97 54.32 57.98
C MET A 1 14.67 53.66 57.56
N THR A 2 14.57 52.69 56.66
CA THR A 2 15.50 52.00 55.75
C THR A 2 14.59 51.09 54.89
N ASN A 3 14.86 50.99 53.58
CA ASN A 3 14.43 49.98 52.59
C ASN A 3 12.93 49.64 52.43
N ASP A 4 12.31 49.80 51.25
CA ASP A 4 12.64 49.27 49.90
C ASP A 4 12.60 47.74 49.82
N LYS A 5 11.50 47.21 49.24
CA LYS A 5 11.60 46.28 48.10
C LYS A 5 10.26 46.11 47.38
N HIS A 6 10.30 46.69 46.19
CA HIS A 6 9.53 46.41 44.99
C HIS A 6 9.41 44.90 44.68
N THR A 7 8.21 44.50 44.25
CA THR A 7 7.93 43.63 43.09
C THR A 7 8.58 42.25 43.00
N GLN A 8 7.75 41.21 43.14
CA GLN A 8 7.71 40.11 42.17
C GLN A 8 6.44 39.29 42.40
N GLU A 9 5.39 39.61 41.65
CA GLU A 9 4.45 38.59 41.19
C GLU A 9 5.27 37.68 40.27
N GLU A 10 5.80 36.58 40.82
CA GLU A 10 6.28 35.46 40.02
C GLU A 10 5.04 34.81 39.39
N GLY A 11 4.63 35.38 38.26
CA GLY A 11 3.77 34.69 37.32
C GLY A 11 4.44 33.37 36.98
N ASP A 12 3.69 32.29 37.21
CA ASP A 12 3.97 30.92 36.84
C ASP A 12 4.04 30.82 35.30
N SER A 13 5.09 31.41 34.75
CA SER A 13 5.48 31.31 33.35
C SER A 13 6.15 29.95 33.20
N LEU A 14 5.34 28.89 33.13
CA LEU A 14 5.82 27.60 32.63
C LEU A 14 6.55 27.88 31.31
N SER A 15 7.86 27.60 31.26
CA SER A 15 8.63 27.90 30.05
C SER A 15 8.03 27.12 28.88
N MET A 16 8.11 27.68 27.66
CA MET A 16 7.61 27.01 26.46
C MET A 16 8.21 25.59 26.35
N ASP A 17 9.48 25.42 26.70
CA ASP A 17 10.18 24.14 26.73
C ASP A 17 9.57 23.15 27.74
N MET A 18 9.15 23.62 28.92
CA MET A 18 8.46 22.78 29.93
C MET A 18 7.04 22.41 29.52
N LEU A 19 6.35 23.30 28.80
CA LEU A 19 5.03 22.99 28.21
C LEU A 19 5.18 21.97 27.07
N GLU A 20 6.22 22.09 26.26
CA GLU A 20 6.52 21.20 25.14
C GLU A 20 6.93 19.80 25.64
N GLU A 21 7.80 19.72 26.66
CA GLU A 21 8.12 18.46 27.38
C GLU A 21 6.88 17.82 28.03
N ALA A 22 6.02 18.62 28.66
CA ALA A 22 4.78 18.13 29.28
C ALA A 22 3.76 17.65 28.25
N PHE A 23 3.70 18.27 27.06
CA PHE A 23 2.81 17.87 25.97
C PHE A 23 3.28 16.58 25.30
N LEU A 24 4.60 16.45 25.11
CA LEU A 24 5.25 15.23 24.63
C LEU A 24 5.09 14.04 25.58
N ASN A 25 5.06 14.30 26.89
CA ASN A 25 4.73 13.32 27.93
C ASN A 25 3.24 12.97 28.01
N LYS A 26 2.36 13.71 27.33
CA LYS A 26 0.91 13.47 27.37
C LYS A 26 0.45 12.41 26.37
N VAL A 27 1.27 12.13 25.37
CA VAL A 27 1.03 11.04 24.43
C VAL A 27 1.45 9.73 25.10
N ASP A 28 0.49 8.83 25.28
CA ASP A 28 0.76 7.48 25.76
C ASP A 28 1.41 6.66 24.64
N TRP A 29 2.73 6.83 24.49
CA TRP A 29 3.52 6.15 23.47
C TRP A 29 3.48 4.62 23.61
N LEU A 30 3.21 4.12 24.82
CA LEU A 30 2.99 2.69 25.04
C LEU A 30 1.72 2.23 24.31
N HIS A 31 0.60 2.93 24.47
CA HIS A 31 -0.63 2.60 23.75
C HIS A 31 -0.51 2.78 22.22
N VAL A 32 0.25 3.79 21.76
CA VAL A 32 0.54 3.95 20.33
C VAL A 32 1.34 2.75 19.80
N GLN A 33 2.40 2.35 20.51
CA GLN A 33 3.21 1.20 20.14
C GLN A 33 2.41 -0.11 20.15
N GLU A 34 1.58 -0.34 21.18
CA GLU A 34 0.70 -1.51 21.25
C GLU A 34 -0.31 -1.53 20.09
N THR A 35 -0.87 -0.38 19.73
CA THR A 35 -1.81 -0.28 18.60
C THR A 35 -1.13 -0.65 17.29
N VAL A 36 0.08 -0.16 17.03
CA VAL A 36 0.83 -0.51 15.81
C VAL A 36 1.19 -1.99 15.80
N LYS A 37 1.57 -2.59 16.93
CA LYS A 37 1.79 -4.03 17.04
C LYS A 37 0.54 -4.85 16.73
N LEU A 38 -0.63 -4.43 17.20
CA LEU A 38 -1.90 -5.09 16.89
C LEU A 38 -2.27 -4.97 15.42
N LEU A 39 -2.00 -3.83 14.77
CA LEU A 39 -2.17 -3.65 13.34
C LEU A 39 -1.23 -4.56 12.53
N LEU A 40 0.05 -4.63 12.93
CA LEU A 40 1.03 -5.54 12.35
C LEU A 40 0.60 -6.99 12.45
N LEU A 41 0.16 -7.42 13.64
CA LEU A 41 -0.33 -8.78 13.85
C LEU A 41 -1.56 -9.07 12.98
N SER A 42 -2.52 -8.15 12.96
CA SER A 42 -3.74 -8.29 12.14
C SER A 42 -3.36 -8.44 10.67
N MET A 43 -2.36 -7.71 10.20
CA MET A 43 -1.98 -7.81 8.80
C MET A 43 -1.08 -8.98 8.45
N ALA A 44 -0.21 -9.41 9.36
CA ALA A 44 0.49 -10.68 9.23
C ALA A 44 -0.48 -11.87 9.14
N GLN A 45 -1.63 -11.82 9.83
CA GLN A 45 -2.68 -12.84 9.71
C GLN A 45 -3.34 -12.85 8.33
N ILE A 46 -3.59 -11.67 7.75
CA ILE A 46 -4.11 -11.56 6.37
C ILE A 46 -3.07 -12.08 5.37
N GLU A 47 -1.80 -11.71 5.55
CA GLU A 47 -0.68 -12.15 4.70
C GLU A 47 -0.48 -13.67 4.75
N LEU A 48 -0.57 -14.27 5.94
CA LEU A 48 -0.51 -15.73 6.09
C LEU A 48 -1.66 -16.41 5.33
N THR A 49 -2.87 -15.84 5.41
CA THR A 49 -4.05 -16.36 4.69
C THR A 49 -3.86 -16.28 3.17
N LEU A 50 -3.26 -15.20 2.66
CA LEU A 50 -2.93 -15.07 1.24
C LEU A 50 -1.76 -15.98 0.84
N THR A 51 -0.72 -16.10 1.67
CA THR A 51 0.44 -16.96 1.38
C THR A 51 0.06 -18.44 1.35
N ASP A 52 -0.83 -18.88 2.24
CA ASP A 52 -1.39 -20.25 2.21
C ASP A 52 -2.19 -20.50 0.90
N GLY A 53 -2.80 -19.45 0.33
CA GLY A 53 -3.42 -19.49 -1.00
C GLY A 53 -2.41 -19.38 -2.16
N ASP A 54 -1.26 -18.75 -1.94
CA ASP A 54 -0.32 -18.32 -2.97
C ASP A 54 0.31 -19.49 -3.75
N TYR A 55 0.64 -20.59 -3.06
CA TYR A 55 1.17 -21.80 -3.72
C TYR A 55 0.20 -22.34 -4.78
N ASN A 56 -1.11 -22.20 -4.58
CA ASN A 56 -2.11 -22.62 -5.55
C ASN A 56 -2.32 -21.56 -6.65
N VAL A 57 -2.31 -20.28 -6.29
CA VAL A 57 -2.75 -19.19 -7.17
C VAL A 57 -1.64 -18.74 -8.14
N THR A 58 -0.40 -18.63 -7.68
CA THR A 58 0.75 -18.25 -8.54
C THR A 58 1.03 -19.34 -9.57
N GLY A 59 0.95 -20.61 -9.18
CA GLY A 59 1.06 -21.75 -10.11
C GLY A 59 -0.07 -21.78 -11.15
N LEU A 60 -1.30 -21.47 -10.75
CA LEU A 60 -2.44 -21.36 -11.67
C LEU A 60 -2.27 -20.19 -12.66
N GLY A 61 -1.77 -19.03 -12.21
CA GLY A 61 -1.50 -17.89 -13.10
C GLY A 61 -0.53 -18.22 -14.23
N GLN A 62 0.56 -18.93 -13.91
CA GLN A 62 1.50 -19.41 -14.92
C GLN A 62 0.84 -20.42 -15.87
N GLN A 63 0.06 -21.37 -15.36
CA GLN A 63 -0.67 -22.33 -16.19
C GLN A 63 -1.65 -21.64 -17.16
N PHE A 64 -2.37 -20.60 -16.72
CA PHE A 64 -3.25 -19.82 -17.59
C PHE A 64 -2.48 -19.04 -18.67
N THR A 65 -1.32 -18.49 -18.32
CA THR A 65 -0.43 -17.82 -19.27
C THR A 65 0.08 -18.80 -20.34
N ASP A 66 0.48 -20.00 -19.92
CA ASP A 66 0.93 -21.06 -20.83
C ASP A 66 -0.23 -21.56 -21.71
N MET A 67 -1.43 -21.73 -21.14
CA MET A 67 -2.64 -22.08 -21.89
C MET A 67 -2.97 -21.02 -22.94
N ALA A 68 -2.88 -19.72 -22.62
CA ALA A 68 -3.10 -18.63 -23.57
C ALA A 68 -2.11 -18.71 -24.73
N SER A 69 -0.82 -18.93 -24.42
CA SER A 69 0.24 -19.07 -25.42
C SER A 69 -0.01 -20.26 -26.35
N HIS A 70 -0.30 -21.44 -25.81
CA HIS A 70 -0.60 -22.62 -26.61
C HIS A 70 -1.86 -22.45 -27.45
N LEU A 71 -2.93 -21.87 -26.88
CA LEU A 71 -4.18 -21.65 -27.61
C LEU A 71 -4.00 -20.65 -28.74
N ARG A 72 -3.23 -19.57 -28.55
CA ARG A 72 -2.86 -18.64 -29.62
C ARG A 72 -2.16 -19.34 -30.78
N GLN A 73 -1.21 -20.23 -30.48
CA GLN A 73 -0.52 -21.01 -31.51
C GLN A 73 -1.48 -21.96 -32.26
N VAL A 74 -2.38 -22.62 -31.54
CA VAL A 74 -3.42 -23.48 -32.13
C VAL A 74 -4.37 -22.67 -33.02
N ASN A 75 -4.87 -21.54 -32.54
CA ASN A 75 -5.75 -20.64 -33.29
C ASN A 75 -5.07 -20.11 -34.56
N LEU A 76 -3.80 -19.69 -34.47
CA LEU A 76 -3.00 -19.26 -35.62
C LEU A 76 -2.82 -20.39 -36.64
N HIS A 77 -2.56 -21.62 -36.19
CA HIS A 77 -2.45 -22.75 -37.10
C HIS A 77 -3.78 -23.04 -37.80
N LEU A 78 -4.89 -23.09 -37.05
CA LEU A 78 -6.22 -23.36 -37.58
C LEU A 78 -6.70 -22.26 -38.55
N ALA A 79 -6.38 -21.00 -38.29
CA ALA A 79 -6.72 -19.88 -39.17
C ALA A 79 -6.02 -19.94 -40.54
N ASN A 80 -4.84 -20.57 -40.60
CA ASN A 80 -4.06 -20.73 -41.84
C ASN A 80 -4.45 -21.96 -42.67
N GLN A 81 -5.34 -22.83 -42.17
CA GLN A 81 -5.83 -23.99 -42.89
C GLN A 81 -7.08 -23.63 -43.71
N PRO A 82 -7.14 -23.98 -45.01
CA PRO A 82 -8.21 -23.54 -45.91
C PRO A 82 -9.60 -24.13 -45.58
N ASP A 83 -9.64 -25.30 -44.93
CA ASP A 83 -10.88 -26.03 -44.63
C ASP A 83 -11.32 -25.96 -43.17
N THR A 84 -10.75 -25.05 -42.36
CA THR A 84 -11.15 -24.93 -40.95
C THR A 84 -12.60 -24.42 -40.84
N PRO A 85 -13.51 -25.15 -40.18
CA PRO A 85 -14.86 -24.70 -39.94
C PRO A 85 -14.90 -23.38 -39.16
N LYS A 86 -15.74 -22.44 -39.58
CA LYS A 86 -15.89 -21.13 -38.94
C LYS A 86 -16.23 -21.21 -37.45
N GLU A 87 -17.01 -22.21 -37.02
CA GLU A 87 -17.34 -22.42 -35.61
C GLU A 87 -16.10 -22.79 -34.78
N ILE A 88 -15.12 -23.53 -35.34
CA ILE A 88 -13.88 -23.84 -34.63
C ILE A 88 -13.07 -22.57 -34.39
N ILE A 89 -12.94 -21.71 -35.40
CA ILE A 89 -12.24 -20.42 -35.27
C ILE A 89 -12.93 -19.54 -34.22
N LYS A 90 -14.27 -19.47 -34.26
CA LYS A 90 -15.06 -18.71 -33.28
C LYS A 90 -14.86 -19.24 -31.85
N HIS A 91 -14.94 -20.54 -31.63
CA HIS A 91 -14.70 -21.14 -30.32
C HIS A 91 -13.27 -20.92 -29.84
N GLY A 92 -12.28 -20.95 -30.73
CA GLY A 92 -10.89 -20.63 -30.43
C GLY A 92 -10.71 -19.21 -29.89
N ILE A 93 -11.33 -18.22 -30.53
CA ILE A 93 -11.32 -16.81 -30.08
C ILE A 93 -12.03 -16.65 -28.73
N MET A 94 -13.17 -17.33 -28.55
CA MET A 94 -13.91 -17.28 -27.28
C MET A 94 -13.09 -17.88 -26.13
N LEU A 95 -12.43 -19.02 -26.35
CA LEU A 95 -11.55 -19.63 -25.35
C LEU A 95 -10.36 -18.72 -25.01
N GLU A 96 -9.76 -18.07 -26.00
CA GLU A 96 -8.66 -17.12 -25.78
C GLU A 96 -9.13 -15.96 -24.90
N THR A 97 -10.32 -15.42 -25.18
CA THR A 97 -10.92 -14.35 -24.38
C THR A 97 -11.18 -14.78 -22.93
N GLU A 98 -11.68 -15.99 -22.70
CA GLU A 98 -11.93 -16.49 -21.34
C GLU A 98 -10.63 -16.78 -20.57
N ILE A 99 -9.60 -17.27 -21.26
CA ILE A 99 -8.28 -17.46 -20.66
C ILE A 99 -7.66 -16.11 -20.29
N ASP A 100 -7.74 -15.10 -21.17
CA ASP A 100 -7.21 -13.76 -20.89
C ASP A 100 -7.90 -13.14 -19.66
N LYS A 101 -9.22 -13.33 -19.48
CA LYS A 101 -9.92 -12.94 -18.25
C LYS A 101 -9.37 -13.65 -17.01
N GLY A 102 -9.07 -14.95 -17.14
CA GLY A 102 -8.44 -15.74 -16.09
C GLY A 102 -7.06 -15.19 -15.72
N VAL A 103 -6.22 -14.89 -16.70
CA VAL A 103 -4.89 -14.28 -16.50
C VAL A 103 -5.00 -12.96 -15.73
N VAL A 104 -5.93 -12.08 -16.12
CA VAL A 104 -6.15 -10.80 -15.43
C VAL A 104 -6.57 -11.00 -13.97
N ALA A 105 -7.44 -11.99 -13.69
CA ALA A 105 -7.84 -12.30 -12.31
C ALA A 105 -6.67 -12.79 -11.44
N PHE A 106 -5.73 -13.55 -12.02
CA PHE A 106 -4.53 -13.97 -11.31
C PHE A 106 -3.54 -12.83 -11.08
N GLN A 107 -3.42 -11.89 -12.02
CA GLN A 107 -2.60 -10.69 -11.84
C GLN A 107 -3.13 -9.79 -10.72
N PHE A 108 -4.46 -9.69 -10.57
CA PHE A 108 -5.08 -8.99 -9.44
C PHE A 108 -4.65 -9.60 -8.10
N TYR A 109 -4.58 -10.93 -8.02
CA TYR A 109 -4.14 -11.62 -6.82
C TYR A 109 -2.68 -11.33 -6.47
N ASP A 110 -1.77 -11.47 -7.45
CA ASP A 110 -0.34 -11.18 -7.27
C ASP A 110 -0.14 -9.73 -6.77
N ARG A 111 -0.84 -8.79 -7.41
CA ARG A 111 -0.82 -7.37 -7.02
C ARG A 111 -1.40 -7.15 -5.62
N LEU A 112 -2.47 -7.82 -5.24
CA LEU A 112 -3.04 -7.74 -3.89
C LEU A 112 -2.02 -8.20 -2.84
N SER A 113 -1.38 -9.34 -3.08
CA SER A 113 -0.33 -9.89 -2.20
C SER A 113 0.83 -8.91 -2.06
N GLN A 114 1.31 -8.35 -3.17
CA GLN A 114 2.39 -7.36 -3.17
C GLN A 114 2.04 -6.08 -2.38
N ARG A 115 0.83 -5.53 -2.60
CA ARG A 115 0.39 -4.32 -1.88
C ARG A 115 0.25 -4.58 -0.38
N LEU A 116 -0.19 -5.77 0.00
CA LEU A 116 -0.24 -6.19 1.39
C LEU A 116 1.17 -6.21 2.00
N GLN A 117 2.13 -6.83 1.31
CA GLN A 117 3.53 -6.86 1.74
C GLN A 117 4.11 -5.45 1.97
N HIS A 118 3.79 -4.50 1.10
CA HIS A 118 4.22 -3.11 1.24
C HIS A 118 3.65 -2.46 2.50
N VAL A 119 2.38 -2.72 2.83
CA VAL A 119 1.75 -2.19 4.05
C VAL A 119 2.35 -2.83 5.30
N VAL A 120 2.60 -4.15 5.32
CA VAL A 120 3.28 -4.83 6.45
C VAL A 120 4.65 -4.21 6.69
N THR A 121 5.44 -4.06 5.62
CA THR A 121 6.77 -3.46 5.69
C THR A 121 6.71 -2.02 6.21
N GLY A 122 5.76 -1.21 5.73
CA GLY A 122 5.62 0.17 6.19
C GLY A 122 5.22 0.30 7.65
N LEU A 123 4.32 -0.56 8.12
CA LEU A 123 3.95 -0.61 9.54
C LEU A 123 5.11 -1.10 10.41
N ALA A 124 5.93 -2.03 9.93
CA ALA A 124 7.08 -2.56 10.68
C ALA A 124 8.16 -1.49 10.87
N LEU A 125 8.48 -0.73 9.82
CA LEU A 125 9.38 0.41 9.91
C LEU A 125 8.86 1.48 10.88
N THR A 126 7.55 1.72 10.85
CA THR A 126 6.91 2.68 11.76
C THR A 126 6.98 2.20 13.21
N GLU A 127 6.76 0.91 13.46
CA GLU A 127 6.88 0.30 14.79
C GLU A 127 8.31 0.44 15.34
N GLU A 128 9.33 0.17 14.52
CA GLU A 128 10.74 0.29 14.93
C GLU A 128 11.07 1.72 15.36
N LEU A 129 10.58 2.72 14.62
CA LEU A 129 10.79 4.12 14.96
C LEU A 129 10.08 4.51 16.25
N LEU A 130 8.84 4.07 16.44
CA LEU A 130 8.06 4.37 17.64
C LEU A 130 8.67 3.76 18.91
N CYS A 131 9.32 2.60 18.79
CA CYS A 131 10.01 1.93 19.90
C CYS A 131 11.23 2.70 20.42
N ASN A 132 11.81 3.59 19.61
CA ASN A 132 13.03 4.33 19.95
C ASN A 132 12.69 5.78 20.28
N GLU A 133 12.91 6.16 21.54
CA GLU A 133 12.64 7.52 22.04
C GLU A 133 13.42 8.61 21.31
N GLU A 134 14.70 8.40 21.06
CA GLU A 134 15.52 9.39 20.36
C GLU A 134 15.07 9.56 18.90
N LYS A 135 14.73 8.45 18.22
CA LYS A 135 14.28 8.48 16.83
C LYS A 135 12.88 9.05 16.67
N ARG A 136 11.92 8.70 17.55
CA ARG A 136 10.53 9.17 17.43
C ARG A 136 10.39 10.68 17.61
N LEU A 137 11.29 11.28 18.39
CA LEU A 137 11.35 12.73 18.61
C LEU A 137 12.08 13.47 17.48
N ASN A 138 12.77 12.74 16.60
CA ASN A 138 13.52 13.32 15.51
C ASN A 138 12.71 13.35 14.20
N GLY A 139 12.37 14.57 13.74
CA GLY A 139 11.66 14.79 12.48
C GLY A 139 12.39 14.26 11.24
N ASP A 140 13.74 14.21 11.26
CA ASP A 140 14.52 13.69 10.14
C ASP A 140 14.38 12.17 9.99
N GLU A 141 14.28 11.44 11.11
CA GLU A 141 14.03 9.99 11.10
C GLU A 141 12.64 9.68 10.54
N TRP A 142 11.63 10.49 10.87
CA TRP A 142 10.30 10.40 10.25
C TRP A 142 10.34 10.63 8.74
N SER A 143 11.06 11.67 8.28
CA SER A 143 11.21 11.93 6.84
C SER A 143 11.91 10.77 6.12
N LYS A 144 12.92 10.16 6.76
CA LYS A 144 13.65 9.01 6.23
C LYS A 144 12.74 7.79 6.06
N ILE A 145 11.93 7.47 7.07
CA ILE A 145 10.98 6.35 6.98
C ILE A 145 9.89 6.63 5.96
N GLN A 146 9.33 7.84 5.90
CA GLN A 146 8.36 8.20 4.87
C GLN A 146 8.93 8.00 3.46
N LYS A 147 10.18 8.40 3.22
CA LYS A 147 10.87 8.15 1.94
C LYS A 147 11.08 6.66 1.68
N GLN A 148 11.45 5.90 2.70
CA GLN A 148 11.65 4.46 2.58
C GLN A 148 10.34 3.73 2.25
N ILE A 149 9.24 4.05 2.94
CA ILE A 149 7.90 3.53 2.66
C ILE A 149 7.49 3.92 1.24
N LYS A 150 7.65 5.19 0.86
CA LYS A 150 7.30 5.66 -0.49
C LYS A 150 8.08 4.93 -1.60
N SER A 151 9.33 4.53 -1.31
CA SER A 151 10.17 3.82 -2.27
C SER A 151 9.71 2.38 -2.54
N THR A 152 8.93 1.77 -1.65
CA THR A 152 8.37 0.43 -1.87
C THR A 152 7.21 0.45 -2.86
N TYR A 153 6.53 1.58 -3.04
CA TYR A 153 5.46 1.70 -4.03
C TYR A 153 6.02 1.68 -5.45
N SER A 154 5.49 0.75 -6.26
CA SER A 154 5.87 0.58 -7.66
C SER A 154 5.12 1.57 -8.57
N LEU A 155 3.90 1.96 -8.22
CA LEU A 155 3.04 2.78 -9.05
C LEU A 155 3.13 4.27 -8.67
N ASP A 156 3.25 5.14 -9.68
CA ASP A 156 3.35 6.59 -9.47
C ASP A 156 2.08 7.19 -8.84
N CYS A 157 0.92 6.63 -9.14
CA CYS A 157 -0.35 7.01 -8.51
C CYS A 157 -0.37 6.72 -7.00
N GLU A 158 0.19 5.60 -6.54
CA GLU A 158 0.29 5.26 -5.12
C GLU A 158 1.24 6.23 -4.40
N ARG A 159 2.37 6.57 -5.03
CA ARG A 159 3.31 7.57 -4.51
C ARG A 159 2.67 8.96 -4.40
N LYS A 160 1.87 9.34 -5.39
CA LYS A 160 1.15 10.62 -5.43
C LYS A 160 0.06 10.68 -4.36
N MET A 161 -0.70 9.59 -4.19
CA MET A 161 -1.69 9.45 -3.12
C MET A 161 -1.02 9.55 -1.74
N PHE A 162 0.13 8.89 -1.55
CA PHE A 162 0.91 8.98 -0.31
C PHE A 162 1.34 10.42 0.00
N ASP A 163 1.84 11.15 -1.00
CA ASP A 163 2.22 12.56 -0.84
C ASP A 163 1.02 13.44 -0.45
N LEU A 164 -0.13 13.26 -1.10
CA LEU A 164 -1.34 14.02 -0.81
C LEU A 164 -1.80 13.81 0.64
N VAL A 165 -1.81 12.56 1.10
CA VAL A 165 -2.17 12.22 2.48
C VAL A 165 -1.19 12.85 3.47
N LEU A 166 0.12 12.78 3.20
CA LEU A 166 1.12 13.42 4.06
C LEU A 166 1.04 14.96 4.07
N GLN A 167 0.53 15.57 3.00
CA GLN A 167 0.27 17.01 2.93
C GLN A 167 -1.00 17.43 3.68
N GLY A 168 -1.70 16.49 4.30
CA GLY A 168 -2.90 16.75 5.11
C GLY A 168 -4.21 16.58 4.36
N MET A 169 -4.20 16.07 3.13
CA MET A 169 -5.43 15.71 2.43
C MET A 169 -6.10 14.53 3.16
N PRO A 170 -7.42 14.60 3.44
CA PRO A 170 -8.13 13.46 4.00
C PRO A 170 -7.99 12.22 3.12
N LEU A 171 -7.74 11.06 3.73
CA LEU A 171 -7.52 9.80 3.00
C LEU A 171 -8.64 9.49 2.00
N HIS A 172 -9.89 9.75 2.36
CA HIS A 172 -11.04 9.49 1.49
C HIS A 172 -11.04 10.37 0.22
N GLU A 173 -10.56 11.61 0.30
CA GLU A 173 -10.42 12.51 -0.85
C GLU A 173 -9.26 12.09 -1.75
N ALA A 174 -8.12 11.73 -1.15
CA ALA A 174 -6.97 11.21 -1.89
C ALA A 174 -7.34 9.91 -2.65
N LEU A 175 -8.13 9.04 -2.03
CA LEU A 175 -8.68 7.83 -2.66
C LEU A 175 -9.67 8.14 -3.77
N ALA A 176 -10.47 9.20 -3.66
CA ALA A 176 -11.38 9.62 -4.73
C ALA A 176 -10.60 10.11 -5.95
N LEU A 177 -9.56 10.94 -5.75
CA LEU A 177 -8.66 11.39 -6.83
C LEU A 177 -7.94 10.22 -7.49
N TYR A 178 -7.46 9.27 -6.69
CA TYR A 178 -6.88 8.03 -7.22
C TYR A 178 -7.88 7.28 -8.10
N ARG A 179 -9.11 7.06 -7.62
CA ARG A 179 -10.15 6.36 -8.39
C ARG A 179 -10.48 7.09 -9.68
N ASP A 180 -10.59 8.41 -9.66
CA ASP A 180 -10.88 9.18 -10.87
C ASP A 180 -9.70 9.12 -11.87
N GLU A 181 -8.45 9.33 -11.44
CA GLU A 181 -7.29 9.21 -12.35
C GLU A 181 -7.15 7.81 -12.99
N HIS A 182 -7.64 6.76 -12.32
CA HIS A 182 -7.60 5.37 -12.79
C HIS A 182 -8.84 4.91 -13.57
N LEU A 183 -10.04 5.40 -13.26
CA LEU A 183 -11.28 5.03 -13.96
C LEU A 183 -11.39 5.69 -15.35
N TYR A 184 -10.73 6.83 -15.56
CA TYR A 184 -10.75 7.53 -16.86
C TYR A 184 -9.67 7.06 -17.85
N ARG A 185 -8.65 6.29 -17.42
CA ARG A 185 -7.72 5.58 -18.32
C ARG A 185 -8.35 4.25 -18.74
N LYS A 186 -9.26 4.32 -19.71
CA LYS A 186 -10.09 3.19 -20.15
C LYS A 186 -9.38 2.15 -21.03
N ASP A 187 -8.11 2.36 -21.37
CA ASP A 187 -7.36 1.50 -22.32
C ASP A 187 -6.12 0.81 -21.73
N ASP A 188 -5.77 1.11 -20.48
CA ASP A 188 -4.79 0.30 -19.74
C ASP A 188 -5.60 -0.56 -18.78
N ILE A 189 -5.66 -1.87 -19.07
CA ILE A 189 -6.12 -2.88 -18.13
C ILE A 189 -5.08 -2.94 -16.99
N GLU A 190 -5.08 -1.92 -16.15
CA GLU A 190 -4.58 -1.97 -14.77
C GLU A 190 -5.82 -2.04 -13.88
N LEU A 191 -6.58 -3.13 -14.04
CA LEU A 191 -7.83 -3.38 -13.32
C LEU A 191 -7.52 -3.92 -11.91
N PHE A 192 -7.30 -2.97 -11.01
CA PHE A 192 -7.28 -3.02 -9.53
C PHE A 192 -6.17 -3.84 -8.86
#